data_AF-A0A395LJ97-F1
#
_entry.id   AF-A0A395LJ97-F1
#
_cell.length_a   1.000
_cell.length_b   1.000
_cell.length_c   1.000
_cell.angle_alpha   90.00
_cell.angle_beta   90.00
_cell.angle_gamma   90.00
#
_symmetry.space_group_name_H-M   'P 1'
#
loop_
_entity.id
_entity.type
_entity.pdbx_description
1 polymer ?
#
loop_
_entity_poly.entity_id
_entity_poly.type
_entity_poly.pdbx_seq_one_letter_code
_entity_poly.pdbx_strand_id
1 'polypeptide(L)'
;MLKSLKLLVALVTLCWSHVAFADVQMHFHSFDGSVLFGRYPHAFVVLEGTLDDGTRVDENFGFTAKNTTPAILNGPVEHTIMTESEKSIRSTNRHFTVTLSDAQYARVKREVAAWRNAPGKFYDLDRRNCIHFVGRMAQLAGLKVTYPATMLRRPKMWLNHVAKLNPKLGAKQL
;
A
#
# COMPACT_ATOMS: atom_id res chain seq x y z
N MET A 1 -48.51 13.60 23.17
CA MET A 1 -47.15 13.78 23.72
C MET A 1 -46.19 12.63 23.37
N LEU A 2 -46.52 11.34 23.60
CA LEU A 2 -45.59 10.24 23.30
C LEU A 2 -45.20 10.09 21.81
N LYS A 3 -46.12 10.35 20.87
CA LYS A 3 -45.83 10.25 19.42
C LYS A 3 -44.81 11.28 18.95
N SER A 4 -44.93 12.51 19.44
CA SER A 4 -44.01 13.62 19.15
C SER A 4 -42.62 13.36 19.72
N LEU A 5 -42.54 12.76 20.91
CA LEU A 5 -41.28 12.38 21.55
C LEU A 5 -40.56 11.25 20.79
N LYS A 6 -41.30 10.24 20.30
CA LYS A 6 -40.75 9.17 19.46
C LYS A 6 -40.21 9.69 18.13
N LEU A 7 -40.90 10.65 17.51
CA LEU A 7 -40.45 11.29 16.27
C LEU A 7 -39.17 12.11 16.49
N LEU A 8 -39.09 12.85 17.60
CA LEU A 8 -37.91 13.63 17.97
C LEU A 8 -36.69 12.73 18.23
N VAL A 9 -36.87 11.62 18.95
CA VAL A 9 -35.81 10.64 19.21
C VAL A 9 -35.34 9.98 17.89
N ALA A 10 -36.28 9.63 16.99
CA ALA A 10 -35.94 9.08 15.68
C ALA A 10 -35.11 10.06 14.82
N LEU A 11 -35.48 11.34 14.81
CA LEU A 11 -34.74 12.40 14.12
C LEU A 11 -33.32 12.59 14.68
N VAL A 12 -33.16 12.55 16.01
CA VAL A 12 -31.84 12.64 16.66
C VAL A 12 -30.96 11.42 16.34
N THR A 13 -31.54 10.22 16.24
CA THR A 13 -30.79 9.01 15.85
C THR A 13 -30.34 9.02 14.39
N LEU A 14 -31.10 9.66 13.49
CA LEU A 14 -30.71 9.81 12.07
C LEU A 14 -29.54 10.80 11.91
N CYS A 15 -29.47 11.85 12.73
CA CYS A 15 -28.34 12.77 12.78
C CYS A 15 -27.06 12.16 13.39
N TRP A 16 -27.17 10.99 14.02
CA TRP A 16 -26.03 10.23 14.55
C TRP A 16 -25.52 9.16 13.57
N SER A 17 -26.08 9.08 12.36
CA SER A 17 -25.48 8.29 11.30
C SER A 17 -24.11 8.91 11.00
N HIS A 18 -23.05 8.26 11.49
CA HIS A 18 -21.69 8.63 11.17
C HIS A 18 -21.61 8.76 9.65
N VAL A 19 -21.33 9.97 9.18
CA VAL A 19 -20.82 10.18 7.83
C VAL A 19 -19.62 9.25 7.73
N ALA A 20 -19.77 8.14 7.02
CA ALA A 20 -18.63 7.37 6.56
C ALA A 20 -17.94 8.31 5.58
N PHE A 21 -16.98 9.09 6.08
CA PHE A 21 -16.20 9.97 5.24
C PHE A 21 -15.59 9.12 4.13
N ALA A 22 -15.81 9.54 2.89
CA ALA A 22 -15.21 8.95 1.72
C ALA A 22 -13.70 9.20 1.80
N ASP A 23 -12.99 8.26 2.42
CA ASP A 23 -11.55 8.34 2.62
C ASP A 23 -10.94 7.04 2.13
N VAL A 24 -10.11 7.13 1.09
CA VAL A 24 -9.28 6.01 0.66
C VAL A 24 -8.03 5.98 1.52
N GLN A 25 -7.85 4.89 2.26
CA GLN A 25 -6.65 4.62 3.03
C GLN A 25 -5.68 3.79 2.20
N MET A 26 -4.39 4.13 2.28
CA MET A 26 -3.31 3.33 1.73
C MET A 26 -2.44 2.79 2.87
N HIS A 27 -2.42 1.47 3.01
CA HIS A 27 -1.63 0.75 3.98
C HIS A 27 -0.32 0.27 3.36
N PHE A 28 0.76 0.34 4.13
CA PHE A 28 2.08 -0.09 3.72
C PHE A 28 2.44 -1.40 4.40
N HIS A 29 2.56 -2.46 3.60
CA HIS A 29 2.71 -3.83 4.09
C HIS A 29 4.06 -4.42 3.71
N SER A 30 4.57 -5.32 4.55
CA SER A 30 5.64 -6.24 4.18
C SER A 30 5.45 -7.64 4.75
N PHE A 31 6.19 -8.60 4.22
CA PHE A 31 6.43 -9.89 4.86
C PHE A 31 7.87 -10.31 4.62
N ASP A 32 8.44 -11.03 5.58
CA ASP A 32 9.83 -11.53 5.51
C ASP A 32 9.95 -12.74 4.56
N GLY A 33 8.86 -13.49 4.40
CA GLY A 33 8.82 -14.64 3.49
C GLY A 33 9.76 -15.78 3.93
N SER A 34 10.02 -16.72 3.02
CA SER A 34 11.04 -17.75 3.14
C SER A 34 11.59 -18.11 1.77
N VAL A 35 12.91 -17.96 1.62
CA VAL A 35 13.65 -18.37 0.42
C VAL A 35 13.50 -19.87 0.17
N LEU A 36 13.46 -20.67 1.24
CA LEU A 36 13.29 -22.13 1.17
C LEU A 36 11.91 -22.54 0.62
N PHE A 37 10.90 -21.69 0.78
CA PHE A 37 9.53 -21.93 0.31
C PHE A 37 9.16 -21.06 -0.90
N GLY A 38 10.14 -20.43 -1.55
CA GLY A 38 9.93 -19.64 -2.78
C GLY A 38 9.15 -18.34 -2.61
N ARG A 39 8.88 -17.91 -1.37
CA ARG A 39 8.18 -16.64 -1.06
C ARG A 39 9.20 -15.64 -0.55
N TYR A 40 9.77 -14.83 -1.43
CA TYR A 40 10.83 -13.90 -1.07
C TYR A 40 10.30 -12.69 -0.27
N PRO A 41 11.13 -12.05 0.59
CA PRO A 41 10.72 -10.85 1.30
C PRO A 41 10.14 -9.80 0.34
N HIS A 42 9.01 -9.19 0.70
CA HIS A 42 8.30 -8.27 -0.19
C HIS A 42 7.69 -7.10 0.55
N ALA A 43 7.51 -5.97 -0.16
CA ALA A 43 6.66 -4.86 0.26
C ALA A 43 5.61 -4.56 -0.82
N PHE A 44 4.43 -4.16 -0.37
CA PHE A 44 3.31 -3.82 -1.23
C PHE A 44 2.40 -2.81 -0.53
N VAL A 45 1.45 -2.23 -1.28
CA VAL A 45 0.43 -1.34 -0.73
C VAL A 45 -0.95 -1.96 -0.86
N VAL A 46 -1.81 -1.70 0.12
CA VAL A 46 -3.25 -2.02 0.10
C VAL A 46 -4.01 -0.71 0.12
N LEU A 47 -4.99 -0.56 -0.77
CA LEU A 47 -5.87 0.59 -0.84
C LEU A 47 -7.29 0.13 -0.54
N GLU A 48 -7.91 0.73 0.47
CA GLU A 48 -9.28 0.41 0.87
C GLU A 48 -10.05 1.70 1.21
N GLY A 49 -11.35 1.72 0.95
CA GLY A 49 -12.22 2.84 1.29
C GLY A 49 -13.23 3.14 0.20
N THR A 50 -13.66 4.38 0.13
CA THR A 50 -14.65 4.86 -0.84
C THR A 50 -14.21 6.25 -1.32
N LEU A 51 -14.29 6.51 -2.62
CA LEU A 51 -14.06 7.84 -3.21
C LEU A 51 -15.28 8.76 -3.02
N ASP A 52 -15.11 10.06 -3.27
CA ASP A 52 -16.18 11.04 -3.11
C ASP A 52 -17.39 10.77 -4.02
N ASP A 53 -17.17 10.11 -5.16
CA ASP A 53 -18.21 9.70 -6.10
C ASP A 53 -18.96 8.41 -5.69
N GLY A 54 -18.61 7.82 -4.54
CA GLY A 54 -19.19 6.58 -4.02
C GLY A 54 -18.53 5.30 -4.54
N THR A 55 -17.49 5.40 -5.38
CA THR A 55 -16.76 4.22 -5.87
C THR A 55 -16.01 3.54 -4.73
N ARG A 56 -16.32 2.27 -4.48
CA ARG A 56 -15.60 1.45 -3.51
C ARG A 56 -14.22 1.07 -4.02
N VAL A 57 -13.21 1.22 -3.16
CA VAL A 57 -11.83 0.82 -3.40
C VAL A 57 -11.48 -0.36 -2.49
N ASP A 58 -10.99 -1.43 -3.09
CA ASP A 58 -10.46 -2.62 -2.40
C ASP A 58 -9.44 -3.29 -3.35
N GLU A 59 -8.21 -2.80 -3.29
CA GLU A 59 -7.17 -3.17 -4.24
C GLU A 59 -5.82 -3.26 -3.54
N ASN A 60 -4.88 -4.03 -4.09
CA ASN A 60 -3.52 -4.04 -3.56
C ASN A 60 -2.50 -4.29 -4.67
N PHE A 61 -1.29 -3.75 -4.50
CA PHE A 61 -0.27 -3.73 -5.54
C PHE A 61 1.13 -3.92 -4.96
N GLY A 62 1.86 -4.91 -5.47
CA GLY A 62 3.29 -5.13 -5.25
C GLY A 62 4.04 -5.26 -6.57
N PHE A 63 5.23 -4.68 -6.68
CA PHE A 63 6.05 -4.78 -7.90
C PHE A 63 7.08 -5.90 -7.77
N THR A 64 7.05 -6.84 -8.70
CA THR A 64 7.87 -8.06 -8.63
C THR A 64 8.41 -8.48 -10.00
N ALA A 65 9.35 -9.44 -10.00
CA ALA A 65 9.72 -10.15 -11.21
C ALA A 65 8.53 -10.98 -11.71
N LYS A 66 8.30 -10.98 -13.02
CA LYS A 66 7.23 -11.78 -13.63
C LYS A 66 7.46 -13.28 -13.44
N ASN A 67 8.72 -13.71 -13.53
CA ASN A 67 9.14 -15.08 -13.28
C ASN A 67 10.26 -15.08 -12.24
N THR A 68 10.10 -15.86 -11.17
CA THR A 68 11.10 -15.97 -10.11
C THR A 68 12.14 -17.03 -10.44
N THR A 69 13.23 -16.62 -11.08
CA THR A 69 14.34 -17.51 -11.48
C THR A 69 15.69 -16.98 -10.98
N PRO A 70 16.76 -17.81 -10.94
CA PRO A 70 18.10 -17.35 -10.57
C PRO A 70 18.63 -16.19 -11.43
N ALA A 71 18.08 -15.98 -12.65
CA ALA A 71 18.47 -14.89 -13.54
C ALA A 71 18.27 -13.50 -12.91
N ILE A 72 17.37 -13.37 -11.93
CA ILE A 72 17.15 -12.13 -11.17
C ILE A 72 18.43 -11.63 -10.49
N LEU A 73 19.33 -12.55 -10.12
CA LEU A 73 20.60 -12.20 -9.48
C LEU A 73 21.62 -11.60 -10.46
N ASN A 74 21.41 -11.77 -11.77
CA ASN A 74 22.36 -11.38 -12.81
C ASN A 74 21.96 -10.08 -13.53
N GLY A 75 20.85 -9.44 -13.14
CA GLY A 75 20.44 -8.14 -13.68
C GLY A 75 18.93 -8.03 -13.91
N PRO A 76 18.50 -6.97 -14.64
CA PRO A 76 17.09 -6.68 -14.84
C PRO A 76 16.34 -7.79 -15.58
N VAL A 77 15.16 -8.15 -15.07
CA VAL A 77 14.23 -9.13 -15.68
C VAL A 77 12.86 -8.52 -15.97
N GLU A 78 12.02 -9.28 -16.69
CA GLU A 78 10.62 -8.93 -16.88
C GLU A 78 9.92 -8.76 -15.52
N HIS A 79 9.01 -7.80 -15.47
CA HIS A 79 8.34 -7.38 -14.26
C HIS A 79 6.84 -7.55 -14.37
N THR A 80 6.16 -7.51 -13.23
CA THR A 80 4.71 -7.47 -13.15
C THR A 80 4.28 -6.74 -11.87
N ILE A 81 3.00 -6.35 -11.83
CA ILE A 81 2.33 -5.95 -10.59
C ILE A 81 1.54 -7.16 -10.09
N MET A 82 1.94 -7.65 -8.93
CA MET A 82 1.29 -8.73 -8.19
C MET A 82 0.22 -8.18 -7.26
N THR A 83 -0.81 -8.99 -7.03
CA THR A 83 -1.83 -8.80 -5.99
C THR A 83 -1.76 -9.96 -4.99
N GLU A 84 -1.92 -9.65 -3.72
CA GLU A 84 -2.05 -10.57 -2.60
C GLU A 84 -3.52 -10.88 -2.34
N SER A 85 -3.80 -12.13 -1.96
CA SER A 85 -5.14 -12.52 -1.51
C SER A 85 -5.45 -11.92 -0.14
N GLU A 86 -6.73 -11.71 0.15
CA GLU A 86 -7.18 -11.17 1.45
C GLU A 86 -6.66 -11.99 2.64
N LYS A 87 -6.65 -13.33 2.52
CA LYS A 87 -6.06 -14.24 3.52
C LYS A 87 -4.56 -13.98 3.71
N SER A 88 -3.82 -13.76 2.62
CA SER A 88 -2.39 -13.44 2.67
C SER A 88 -2.17 -12.09 3.35
N ILE A 89 -2.91 -11.05 2.96
CA ILE A 89 -2.78 -9.70 3.52
C ILE A 89 -2.93 -9.70 5.05
N ARG A 90 -3.91 -10.42 5.59
CA ARG A 90 -4.11 -10.56 7.05
C ARG A 90 -2.92 -11.16 7.80
N SER A 91 -2.07 -11.92 7.10
CA SER A 91 -0.86 -12.53 7.67
C SER A 91 0.39 -11.66 7.55
N THR A 92 0.29 -10.48 6.94
CA THR A 92 1.42 -9.58 6.69
C THR A 92 1.57 -8.48 7.74
N ASN A 93 2.74 -7.85 7.75
CA ASN A 93 3.07 -6.77 8.65
C ASN A 93 2.58 -5.44 8.08
N ARG A 94 1.50 -4.87 8.65
CA ARG A 94 1.06 -3.50 8.35
C ARG A 94 1.88 -2.50 9.16
N HIS A 95 2.76 -1.74 8.51
CA HIS A 95 3.66 -0.81 9.19
C HIS A 95 2.97 0.50 9.57
N PHE A 96 2.27 1.11 8.61
CA PHE A 96 1.55 2.37 8.80
C PHE A 96 0.49 2.55 7.71
N THR A 97 -0.36 3.55 7.92
CA THR A 97 -1.48 3.89 7.04
C THR A 97 -1.46 5.40 6.78
N VAL A 98 -1.87 5.80 5.59
CA VAL A 98 -2.10 7.19 5.22
C VAL A 98 -3.46 7.32 4.55
N THR A 99 -4.17 8.41 4.81
CA THR A 99 -5.36 8.78 4.04
C THR A 99 -4.93 9.51 2.77
N LEU A 100 -5.56 9.18 1.65
CA LEU A 100 -5.34 9.81 0.36
C LEU A 100 -6.54 10.66 -0.01
N SER A 101 -6.31 11.83 -0.59
CA SER A 101 -7.34 12.48 -1.38
C SER A 101 -7.59 11.74 -2.69
N ASP A 102 -8.76 11.91 -3.28
CA ASP A 102 -9.11 11.34 -4.60
C ASP A 102 -8.07 11.66 -5.69
N ALA A 103 -7.51 12.87 -5.66
CA ALA A 103 -6.43 13.27 -6.56
C ALA A 103 -5.13 12.50 -6.31
N GLN A 104 -4.79 12.19 -5.05
CA GLN A 104 -3.65 11.33 -4.72
C GLN A 104 -3.91 9.88 -5.13
N TYR A 105 -5.11 9.36 -4.87
CA TYR A 105 -5.51 8.03 -5.32
C TYR A 105 -5.39 7.89 -6.85
N ALA A 106 -5.92 8.85 -7.62
CA ALA A 106 -5.83 8.85 -9.07
C ALA A 106 -4.37 8.89 -9.56
N ARG A 107 -3.49 9.63 -8.87
CA ARG A 107 -2.04 9.63 -9.15
C ARG A 107 -1.40 8.27 -8.88
N VAL A 108 -1.73 7.65 -7.73
CA VAL A 108 -1.28 6.29 -7.39
C VAL A 108 -1.70 5.29 -8.46
N LYS A 109 -2.96 5.31 -8.90
CA LYS A 109 -3.46 4.41 -9.96
C LYS A 109 -2.72 4.59 -11.29
N ARG A 110 -2.45 5.83 -11.70
CA ARG A 110 -1.63 6.11 -12.90
C ARG A 110 -0.21 5.61 -12.76
N GLU A 111 0.41 5.79 -11.60
CA GLU A 111 1.76 5.29 -11.32
C GLU A 111 1.78 3.75 -11.35
N VAL A 112 0.82 3.07 -10.73
CA VAL A 112 0.67 1.60 -10.81
C VAL A 112 0.59 1.13 -12.27
N ALA A 113 -0.23 1.80 -13.09
CA ALA A 113 -0.35 1.48 -14.51
C ALA A 113 0.97 1.70 -15.28
N ALA A 114 1.68 2.80 -14.99
CA ALA A 114 2.98 3.08 -15.61
C ALA A 114 4.03 2.03 -15.24
N TRP A 115 4.07 1.57 -13.99
CA TRP A 115 4.97 0.50 -13.57
C TRP A 115 4.59 -0.87 -14.13
N ARG A 116 3.29 -1.15 -14.32
CA ARG A 116 2.82 -2.39 -14.93
C ARG A 116 3.15 -2.47 -16.42
N ASN A 117 2.99 -1.35 -17.13
CA ASN A 117 3.02 -1.31 -18.60
C ASN A 117 4.37 -0.83 -19.15
N ALA A 118 5.40 -0.68 -18.30
CA ALA A 118 6.71 -0.26 -18.77
C ALA A 118 7.29 -1.32 -19.74
N PRO A 119 7.78 -0.94 -20.93
CA PRO A 119 8.23 -1.92 -21.91
C PRO A 119 9.61 -2.48 -21.55
N GLY A 120 9.75 -3.81 -21.53
CA GLY A 120 11.05 -4.49 -21.35
C GLY A 120 11.34 -4.98 -19.93
N LYS A 121 12.63 -5.09 -19.60
CA LYS A 121 13.13 -5.71 -18.36
C LYS A 121 13.51 -4.63 -17.35
N PHE A 122 12.71 -4.50 -16.29
CA PHE A 122 12.86 -3.41 -15.31
C PHE A 122 12.85 -3.88 -13.86
N TYR A 123 12.53 -5.15 -13.57
CA TYR A 123 12.67 -5.63 -12.20
C TYR A 123 14.13 -5.93 -11.91
N ASP A 124 14.71 -5.23 -10.94
CA ASP A 124 16.10 -5.36 -10.54
C ASP A 124 16.19 -5.27 -9.01
N LEU A 125 16.90 -6.21 -8.38
CA LEU A 125 16.95 -6.34 -6.93
C LEU A 125 17.52 -5.13 -6.20
N ASP A 126 18.33 -4.30 -6.86
CA ASP A 126 19.03 -3.18 -6.23
C ASP A 126 18.59 -1.83 -6.79
N ARG A 127 18.09 -1.78 -8.03
CA ARG A 127 17.82 -0.50 -8.71
C ARG A 127 16.34 -0.21 -8.91
N ARG A 128 15.50 -1.24 -8.97
CA ARG A 128 14.06 -1.09 -9.27
C ARG A 128 13.29 -2.34 -8.86
N ASN A 129 12.88 -2.37 -7.59
CA ASN A 129 12.19 -3.50 -6.96
C ASN A 129 10.94 -3.02 -6.19
N CYS A 130 10.34 -3.90 -5.38
CA CYS A 130 9.20 -3.60 -4.53
C CYS A 130 9.40 -2.38 -3.60
N ILE A 131 10.60 -2.19 -3.04
CA ILE A 131 10.92 -1.04 -2.18
C ILE A 131 10.83 0.27 -2.95
N HIS A 132 11.37 0.30 -4.17
CA HIS A 132 11.32 1.51 -5.02
C HIS A 132 9.89 1.84 -5.45
N PHE A 133 9.11 0.80 -5.79
CA PHE A 133 7.70 0.95 -6.12
C PHE A 133 6.89 1.50 -4.94
N VAL A 134 6.99 0.86 -3.77
CA VAL A 134 6.27 1.28 -2.57
C VAL A 134 6.75 2.66 -2.09
N GLY A 135 8.04 2.96 -2.24
CA GLY A 135 8.60 4.28 -1.93
C GLY A 135 8.05 5.37 -2.84
N ARG A 136 7.79 5.07 -4.11
CA ARG A 136 7.10 5.99 -5.00
C ARG A 136 5.66 6.24 -4.57
N MET A 137 4.92 5.21 -4.14
CA MET A 137 3.56 5.38 -3.59
C MET A 137 3.58 6.25 -2.32
N ALA A 138 4.53 6.02 -1.42
CA ALA A 138 4.74 6.85 -0.23
C ALA A 138 5.02 8.32 -0.58
N GLN A 139 5.85 8.58 -1.61
CA GLN A 139 6.09 9.95 -2.09
C GLN A 139 4.83 10.62 -2.65
N LEU A 140 4.01 9.88 -3.41
CA LEU A 140 2.72 10.39 -3.92
C LEU A 140 1.72 10.72 -2.79
N ALA A 141 1.82 10.00 -1.66
CA ALA A 141 1.11 10.31 -0.43
C ALA A 141 1.74 11.45 0.40
N GLY A 142 2.83 12.05 -0.07
CA GLY A 142 3.50 13.17 0.61
C GLY A 142 4.43 12.77 1.75
N LEU A 143 4.92 11.52 1.75
CA LEU A 143 5.90 11.05 2.73
C LEU A 143 7.34 11.29 2.25
N LYS A 144 8.23 11.53 3.22
CA LYS A 144 9.68 11.56 3.00
C LYS A 144 10.20 10.14 2.85
N VAL A 145 11.00 9.89 1.81
CA VAL A 145 11.53 8.56 1.49
C VAL A 145 13.00 8.69 1.08
N THR A 146 13.82 7.76 1.57
CA THR A 146 15.21 7.57 1.13
C THR A 146 15.48 6.09 0.91
N TYR A 147 16.53 5.77 0.15
CA TYR A 147 16.87 4.40 -0.24
C TYR A 147 18.30 4.02 0.19
N PRO A 148 18.56 3.78 1.50
CA PRO A 148 19.87 3.32 1.94
C PRO A 148 20.22 1.99 1.28
N ALA A 149 21.42 1.88 0.68
CA ALA A 149 21.85 0.69 -0.06
C ALA A 149 21.77 -0.60 0.77
N THR A 150 22.04 -0.52 2.07
CA THR A 150 21.99 -1.64 3.02
C THR A 150 20.58 -2.18 3.28
N MET A 151 19.53 -1.52 2.78
CA MET A 151 18.13 -1.88 3.02
C MET A 151 17.37 -2.28 1.75
N LEU A 152 17.98 -2.20 0.56
CA LEU A 152 17.28 -2.38 -0.72
C LEU A 152 16.74 -3.80 -0.97
N ARG A 153 17.15 -4.77 -0.15
CA ARG A 153 16.64 -6.14 -0.15
C ARG A 153 15.95 -6.52 1.17
N ARG A 154 15.60 -5.53 2.00
CA ARG A 154 15.05 -5.72 3.35
C ARG A 154 13.77 -4.88 3.53
N PRO A 155 12.65 -5.29 2.90
CA PRO A 155 11.43 -4.48 2.84
C PRO A 155 10.88 -4.05 4.20
N LYS A 156 10.84 -4.98 5.17
CA LYS A 156 10.43 -4.70 6.55
C LYS A 156 11.28 -3.62 7.22
N MET A 157 12.60 -3.78 7.16
CA MET A 157 13.56 -2.82 7.71
C MET A 157 13.44 -1.45 7.04
N TRP A 158 13.26 -1.43 5.72
CA TRP A 158 13.11 -0.20 4.98
C TRP A 158 11.79 0.54 5.28
N LEU A 159 10.66 -0.16 5.42
CA LEU A 159 9.41 0.48 5.84
C LEU A 159 9.48 1.04 7.26
N ASN A 160 10.14 0.34 8.17
CA ASN A 160 10.49 0.83 9.51
C ASN A 160 11.31 2.14 9.44
N HIS A 161 12.28 2.22 8.51
CA HIS A 161 13.05 3.45 8.24
C HIS A 161 12.17 4.60 7.69
N VAL A 162 11.29 4.32 6.73
CA VAL A 162 10.34 5.32 6.22
C VAL A 162 9.42 5.85 7.33
N ALA A 163 8.94 4.99 8.22
CA ALA A 163 8.17 5.40 9.39
C ALA A 163 8.96 6.38 10.29
N LYS A 164 10.25 6.11 10.55
CA LYS A 164 11.11 7.02 11.33
C LYS A 164 11.32 8.38 10.67
N LEU A 165 11.44 8.42 9.35
CA LEU A 165 11.56 9.69 8.60
C LEU A 165 10.29 10.54 8.64
N ASN A 166 9.15 9.94 8.99
CA ASN A 166 7.83 10.58 9.00
C ASN A 166 7.17 10.41 10.38
N PRO A 167 7.69 11.07 11.45
CA PRO A 167 7.24 10.86 12.83
C PRO A 167 5.74 11.15 13.04
N LYS A 168 5.14 12.01 12.21
CA LYS A 168 3.70 12.30 12.20
C LYS A 168 2.80 11.07 12.02
N LEU A 169 3.35 9.96 11.50
CA LEU A 169 2.62 8.71 11.32
C LEU A 169 2.37 7.97 12.65
N GLY A 170 3.11 8.29 13.72
CA GLY A 170 2.98 7.59 15.01
C GLY A 170 3.22 6.08 14.93
N ALA A 171 3.92 5.62 13.89
CA ALA A 171 4.02 4.21 13.54
C ALA A 171 5.00 3.45 14.45
N LYS A 172 4.56 2.29 14.95
CA LYS A 172 5.42 1.37 15.72
C LYS A 172 6.39 0.66 14.78
N GLN A 173 7.58 0.37 15.27
CA GLN A 173 8.57 -0.42 14.56
C GLN A 173 8.25 -1.90 14.75
N LEU A 174 8.23 -2.68 13.66
CA LEU A 174 7.89 -4.11 13.65
C LEU A 174 9.13 -4.99 13.53
#